data_AF-A0A8B7YIN3-F1
#
_entry.id   AF-A0A8B7YIN3-F1
#
_cell.length_a   1.000
_cell.length_b   1.000
_cell.length_c   1.000
_cell.angle_alpha   90.00
_cell.angle_beta   90.00
_cell.angle_gamma   90.00
#
_symmetry.space_group_name_H-M   'P 1'
#
loop_
_entity.id
_entity.type
_entity.pdbx_description
1 polymer ?
#
loop_
_entity_poly.entity_id
_entity_poly.type
_entity_poly.pdbx_seq_one_letter_code
_entity_poly.pdbx_strand_id
1 'polypeptide(L)'
;MWHLVNNKYSDEFVPSWLTEFFHSWPHVSYRGFEKYSSTFNPEDPKYIQTLIFWGAIPVLWLLASLLFVILYGTCHCCKNRKRRAHPAPNRQKKTQCLKWMIITLALLSAAFVGGGLYGNETTATGVQHLVQSAQDVNSTIDTTEKEITTIYNGITVDLKDKVDSLEKIFQEPIANLTRQRMLQEETQALQSMVGCAGKNVSQIDAAYSNNLDLSRPTTEVQYYETIRWGGFIGVFCFELIICLVVLCGACTGKRCSLISSAILCVIGMVIVWCLAAAETFVTLGVSDFCADPDTFIFKQAKMSTDLTDEFLKYYMKCGQTASPFSKDLSSANTDLALAGTTLDKIASLSKGFYPRAEPVVAQAKTALNSVTTSVLTLSGNLDCATSGVHKDYITSLHSVCYDSVIGITIMLLSAMLAGLLFTLVILCTINLNGRLPKRKIPYAVDQEDPFLPPNDNTATLERYRRNMDPPSPRQDNRPAPLPSDHRARPISLSSSLQGYRPHSPKPSDAPNLFNYLQREGHEQGLSSSNQAWPVPRQQGTSSGWGGATGAGPSTSSNQPPVRHEGYDSPPPSYTLAMSRDNQRRNAENGQHQQQARLSSGSIV
;
A
#
# COMPACT_ATOMS: atom_id res chain seq x y z
N MET A 1 20.87 10.34 3.62
CA MET A 1 20.98 9.09 4.41
C MET A 1 21.25 9.40 5.88
N TRP A 2 22.41 9.91 6.31
CA TRP A 2 22.66 10.26 7.73
C TRP A 2 21.57 11.14 8.39
N HIS A 3 21.12 12.22 7.72
CA HIS A 3 20.00 13.04 8.21
C HIS A 3 18.67 12.29 8.39
N LEU A 4 18.44 11.20 7.65
CA LEU A 4 17.24 10.35 7.79
C LEU A 4 17.34 9.41 9.01
N VAL A 5 18.55 9.17 9.52
CA VAL A 5 18.79 8.33 10.71
C VAL A 5 18.66 9.17 11.99
N ASN A 6 19.20 10.39 12.01
CA ASN A 6 19.02 11.31 13.15
C ASN A 6 17.54 11.64 13.40
N ASN A 7 16.76 11.94 12.36
CA ASN A 7 15.35 12.29 12.51
C ASN A 7 14.48 11.09 12.95
N LYS A 8 14.90 9.83 12.70
CA LYS A 8 14.09 8.65 13.08
C LYS A 8 13.94 8.45 14.60
N TYR A 9 14.65 9.26 15.40
CA TYR A 9 14.63 9.26 16.86
C TYR A 9 14.41 10.68 17.46
N SER A 10 13.85 11.63 16.72
CA SER A 10 13.40 12.91 17.29
C SER A 10 11.98 12.80 17.85
N ASP A 11 11.73 13.45 18.99
CA ASP A 11 10.40 13.55 19.62
C ASP A 11 9.43 14.44 18.84
N GLU A 12 9.93 15.23 17.88
CA GLU A 12 9.14 16.03 16.94
C GLU A 12 9.29 15.47 15.51
N PHE A 13 8.18 15.40 14.77
CA PHE A 13 8.16 15.02 13.36
C PHE A 13 8.61 16.20 12.49
N VAL A 14 9.55 15.95 11.58
CA VAL A 14 9.99 16.92 10.57
C VAL A 14 9.84 16.29 9.19
N PRO A 15 9.25 16.98 8.18
CA PRO A 15 9.19 16.49 6.81
C PRO A 15 10.57 16.15 6.24
N SER A 16 10.65 15.16 5.36
CA SER A 16 11.92 14.80 4.71
C SER A 16 12.20 15.71 3.50
N TRP A 17 13.47 15.90 3.13
CA TRP A 17 13.85 16.61 1.89
C TRP A 17 13.15 16.06 0.63
N LEU A 18 12.76 14.77 0.66
CA LEU A 18 12.09 14.09 -0.44
C LEU A 18 10.59 14.43 -0.46
N THR A 19 9.99 14.53 0.73
CA THR A 19 8.65 15.10 0.97
C THR A 19 8.59 16.54 0.44
N GLU A 20 9.53 17.39 0.86
CA GLU A 20 9.66 18.78 0.39
C GLU A 20 9.83 18.86 -1.13
N PHE A 21 10.66 18.00 -1.72
CA PHE A 21 10.88 17.96 -3.16
C PHE A 21 9.57 17.75 -3.93
N PHE A 22 8.76 16.76 -3.55
CA PHE A 22 7.48 16.49 -4.23
C PHE A 22 6.40 17.53 -3.88
N HIS A 23 6.31 17.97 -2.62
CA HIS A 23 5.38 19.01 -2.19
C HIS A 23 5.65 20.38 -2.87
N SER A 24 6.89 20.63 -3.29
CA SER A 24 7.26 21.85 -4.04
C SER A 24 6.74 21.89 -5.49
N TRP A 25 6.19 20.78 -6.02
CA TRP A 25 5.70 20.73 -7.39
C TRP A 25 4.45 21.62 -7.55
N PRO A 26 4.31 22.40 -8.64
CA PRO A 26 3.13 23.24 -8.83
C PRO A 26 1.80 22.47 -8.90
N HIS A 27 0.99 22.56 -7.85
CA HIS A 27 -0.44 22.20 -7.87
C HIS A 27 -1.19 23.20 -8.78
N VAL A 28 -1.52 22.79 -10.00
CA VAL A 28 -2.23 23.61 -10.99
C VAL A 28 -3.48 22.93 -11.50
N SER A 29 -4.56 23.69 -11.64
CA SER A 29 -5.82 23.18 -12.22
C SER A 29 -5.70 23.06 -13.75
N TYR A 30 -6.09 21.93 -14.34
CA TYR A 30 -6.08 21.81 -15.81
C TYR A 30 -7.15 22.70 -16.49
N ARG A 31 -8.13 23.21 -15.72
CA ARG A 31 -9.08 24.24 -16.15
C ARG A 31 -8.58 25.63 -15.73
N GLY A 32 -7.66 26.18 -16.53
CA GLY A 32 -7.20 27.58 -16.40
C GLY A 32 -5.73 27.73 -16.01
N PHE A 33 -5.05 26.66 -15.60
CA PHE A 33 -3.68 26.70 -15.03
C PHE A 33 -3.58 27.59 -13.78
N GLU A 34 -4.67 27.71 -13.04
CA GLU A 34 -4.70 28.44 -11.77
C GLU A 34 -3.92 27.64 -10.71
N LYS A 35 -3.07 28.32 -9.94
CA LYS A 35 -2.36 27.70 -8.81
C LYS A 35 -3.37 27.37 -7.71
N TYR A 36 -3.29 26.15 -7.20
CA TYR A 36 -4.07 25.67 -6.06
C TYR A 36 -3.22 25.60 -4.77
N SER A 37 -3.84 25.25 -3.64
CA SER A 37 -3.09 24.92 -2.43
C SER A 37 -2.46 23.53 -2.57
N SER A 38 -1.26 23.37 -2.01
CA SER A 38 -0.59 22.09 -1.82
C SER A 38 -1.05 21.35 -0.54
N THR A 39 -1.94 21.96 0.25
CA THR A 39 -2.54 21.34 1.45
C THR A 39 -3.27 20.04 1.08
N PHE A 40 -2.90 18.93 1.72
CA PHE A 40 -3.52 17.63 1.51
C PHE A 40 -5.02 17.65 1.79
N ASN A 41 -5.84 17.46 0.75
CA ASN A 41 -7.30 17.44 0.87
C ASN A 41 -7.94 16.45 -0.12
N PRO A 42 -7.90 15.13 0.17
CA PRO A 42 -8.37 14.10 -0.77
C PRO A 42 -9.89 14.15 -1.04
N GLU A 43 -10.66 14.85 -0.21
CA GLU A 43 -12.10 15.10 -0.43
C GLU A 43 -12.38 16.14 -1.52
N ASP A 44 -11.44 17.05 -1.79
CA ASP A 44 -11.64 18.16 -2.72
C ASP A 44 -11.33 17.75 -4.17
N PRO A 45 -12.32 17.75 -5.08
CA PRO A 45 -12.09 17.42 -6.48
C PRO A 45 -11.07 18.35 -7.16
N LYS A 46 -10.88 19.59 -6.71
CA LYS A 46 -9.88 20.51 -7.31
C LYS A 46 -8.45 20.07 -6.95
N TYR A 47 -8.20 19.74 -5.69
CA TYR A 47 -6.92 19.20 -5.24
C TYR A 47 -6.55 17.93 -6.02
N ILE A 48 -7.48 16.95 -6.09
CA ILE A 48 -7.30 15.70 -6.84
C ILE A 48 -6.97 15.94 -8.33
N GLN A 49 -7.57 16.96 -8.97
CA GLN A 49 -7.27 17.32 -10.36
C GLN A 49 -5.82 17.81 -10.57
N THR A 50 -5.19 18.41 -9.55
CA THR A 50 -3.79 18.86 -9.64
C THR A 50 -2.80 17.70 -9.57
N LEU A 51 -3.09 16.65 -8.79
CA LEU A 51 -2.29 15.41 -8.76
C LEU A 51 -2.47 14.62 -10.06
N ILE A 52 -3.68 14.58 -10.62
CA ILE A 52 -3.97 13.95 -11.93
C ILE A 52 -3.18 14.64 -13.07
N PHE A 53 -2.99 15.96 -13.01
CA PHE A 53 -2.18 16.69 -14.01
C PHE A 53 -0.75 16.15 -14.09
N TRP A 54 -0.10 15.89 -12.94
CA TRP A 54 1.24 15.31 -12.89
C TRP A 54 1.26 13.82 -13.29
N GLY A 55 0.28 13.03 -12.82
CA GLY A 55 0.10 11.64 -13.25
C GLY A 55 -0.12 11.49 -14.77
N ALA A 56 -0.63 12.51 -15.46
CA ALA A 56 -0.78 12.51 -16.91
C ALA A 56 0.56 12.61 -17.68
N ILE A 57 1.65 13.09 -17.06
CA ILE A 57 2.94 13.26 -17.76
C ILE A 57 3.57 11.91 -18.16
N PRO A 58 3.67 10.89 -17.29
CA PRO A 58 4.01 9.52 -17.68
C PRO A 58 3.13 8.96 -18.82
N VAL A 59 1.83 9.26 -18.83
CA VAL A 59 0.89 8.80 -19.89
C VAL A 59 1.16 9.50 -21.22
N LEU A 60 1.42 10.80 -21.23
CA LEU A 60 1.82 11.54 -22.43
C LEU A 60 3.17 11.04 -22.98
N TRP A 61 4.12 10.69 -22.10
CA TRP A 61 5.38 10.08 -22.49
C TRP A 61 5.20 8.67 -23.08
N LEU A 62 4.29 7.86 -22.54
CA LEU A 62 3.91 6.57 -23.12
C LEU A 62 3.35 6.73 -24.53
N LEU A 63 2.41 7.66 -24.73
CA LEU A 63 1.81 7.94 -26.05
C LEU A 63 2.87 8.39 -27.07
N ALA A 64 3.78 9.29 -26.66
CA ALA A 64 4.91 9.71 -27.50
C ALA A 64 5.86 8.55 -27.83
N SER A 65 6.15 7.68 -26.86
CA SER A 65 7.02 6.50 -27.03
C SER A 65 6.40 5.45 -27.96
N LEU A 66 5.10 5.18 -27.82
CA LEU A 66 4.34 4.29 -28.72
C LEU A 66 4.33 4.84 -30.15
N LEU A 67 4.01 6.13 -30.33
CA LEU A 67 4.02 6.79 -31.64
C LEU A 67 5.41 6.73 -32.28
N PHE A 68 6.47 7.01 -31.51
CA PHE A 68 7.85 6.91 -31.98
C PHE A 68 8.22 5.48 -32.41
N VAL A 69 7.87 4.46 -31.62
CA VAL A 69 8.09 3.04 -31.96
C VAL A 69 7.35 2.64 -33.25
N ILE A 70 6.12 3.09 -33.44
CA ILE A 70 5.31 2.82 -34.64
C ILE A 70 5.92 3.50 -35.88
N LEU A 71 6.27 4.79 -35.78
CA LEU A 71 6.91 5.54 -36.86
C LEU A 71 8.30 4.97 -37.20
N TYR A 72 9.09 4.59 -36.19
CA TYR A 72 10.38 3.93 -36.38
C TYR A 72 10.22 2.57 -37.06
N GLY A 73 9.30 1.73 -36.58
CA GLY A 73 9.03 0.40 -37.11
C GLY A 73 8.59 0.43 -38.57
N THR A 74 7.61 1.27 -38.91
CA THR A 74 7.13 1.46 -40.29
C THR A 74 8.24 2.00 -41.20
N CYS A 75 8.95 3.06 -40.80
CA CYS A 75 10.06 3.62 -41.57
C CYS A 75 11.20 2.61 -41.78
N HIS A 76 11.57 1.83 -40.76
CA HIS A 76 12.61 0.82 -40.84
C HIS A 76 12.19 -0.36 -41.72
N CYS A 77 10.93 -0.79 -41.67
CA CYS A 77 10.37 -1.80 -42.59
C CYS A 77 10.40 -1.34 -44.04
N CYS A 78 10.00 -0.10 -44.33
CA CYS A 78 10.04 0.49 -45.67
C CYS A 78 11.48 0.65 -46.19
N LYS A 79 12.39 1.21 -45.39
CA LYS A 79 13.83 1.35 -45.75
C LYS A 79 14.48 -0.03 -45.99
N ASN A 80 14.13 -1.04 -45.21
CA ASN A 80 14.60 -2.41 -45.42
C ASN A 80 13.88 -3.16 -46.56
N ARG A 81 12.73 -2.70 -47.08
CA ARG A 81 12.18 -3.20 -48.36
C ARG A 81 13.06 -2.71 -49.52
N LYS A 82 13.38 -1.41 -49.55
CA LYS A 82 14.24 -0.80 -50.58
C LYS A 82 15.67 -1.38 -50.57
N ARG A 83 16.32 -1.49 -49.40
CA ARG A 83 17.67 -2.06 -49.24
C ARG A 83 17.84 -3.56 -49.57
N ARG A 84 16.78 -4.27 -50.01
CA ARG A 84 16.90 -5.67 -50.47
C ARG A 84 17.33 -5.79 -51.94
N ALA A 85 17.29 -4.71 -52.72
CA ALA A 85 17.72 -4.70 -54.11
C ALA A 85 19.24 -4.86 -54.29
N HIS A 86 20.05 -4.31 -53.37
CA HIS A 86 21.51 -4.37 -53.43
C HIS A 86 22.11 -4.79 -52.06
N PRO A 87 22.66 -6.01 -51.93
CA PRO A 87 23.28 -6.48 -50.70
C PRO A 87 24.70 -5.93 -50.53
N ALA A 88 25.03 -5.41 -49.35
CA ALA A 88 26.37 -4.93 -48.99
C ALA A 88 27.08 -5.88 -47.99
N PRO A 89 28.40 -6.08 -48.08
CA PRO A 89 29.09 -7.20 -47.41
C PRO A 89 29.22 -7.10 -45.89
N ASN A 90 29.38 -5.89 -45.33
CA ASN A 90 29.74 -5.70 -43.91
C ASN A 90 28.54 -5.78 -42.92
N ARG A 91 27.74 -6.85 -43.02
CA ARG A 91 26.47 -7.04 -42.28
C ARG A 91 26.61 -7.87 -40.99
N GLN A 92 27.55 -8.81 -40.93
CA GLN A 92 27.70 -9.75 -39.79
C GLN A 92 28.20 -9.07 -38.51
N LYS A 93 29.32 -8.34 -38.55
CA LYS A 93 29.90 -7.67 -37.35
C LYS A 93 28.88 -6.74 -36.66
N LYS A 94 28.11 -5.98 -37.46
CA LYS A 94 27.02 -5.09 -37.01
C LYS A 94 25.76 -5.83 -36.50
N THR A 95 25.71 -7.16 -36.57
CA THR A 95 24.63 -7.98 -36.03
C THR A 95 24.98 -8.53 -34.64
N GLN A 96 26.23 -8.91 -34.40
CA GLN A 96 26.67 -9.43 -33.09
C GLN A 96 26.69 -8.34 -32.01
N CYS A 97 27.20 -7.14 -32.32
CA CYS A 97 27.14 -5.97 -31.43
C CYS A 97 25.70 -5.67 -30.97
N LEU A 98 24.72 -5.79 -31.87
CA LEU A 98 23.32 -5.53 -31.57
C LEU A 98 22.67 -6.63 -30.70
N LYS A 99 23.12 -7.89 -30.81
CA LYS A 99 22.72 -8.95 -29.87
C LYS A 99 23.21 -8.63 -28.45
N TRP A 100 24.49 -8.29 -28.30
CA TRP A 100 25.06 -7.94 -27.00
C TRP A 100 24.39 -6.72 -26.39
N MET A 101 24.07 -5.69 -27.19
CA MET A 101 23.30 -4.52 -26.75
C MET A 101 21.91 -4.90 -26.21
N ILE A 102 21.18 -5.82 -26.85
CA ILE A 102 19.88 -6.30 -26.34
C ILE A 102 20.06 -7.08 -25.02
N ILE A 103 21.12 -7.90 -24.92
CA ILE A 103 21.42 -8.66 -23.69
C ILE A 103 21.74 -7.70 -22.52
N THR A 104 22.61 -6.71 -22.72
CA THR A 104 22.94 -5.73 -21.67
C THR A 104 21.75 -4.88 -21.27
N LEU A 105 20.91 -4.46 -22.23
CA LEU A 105 19.68 -3.71 -21.93
C LEU A 105 18.69 -4.56 -21.13
N ALA A 106 18.51 -5.85 -21.47
CA ALA A 106 17.58 -6.74 -20.76
C ALA A 106 18.05 -7.08 -19.33
N LEU A 107 19.36 -7.25 -19.12
CA LEU A 107 19.93 -7.42 -17.78
C LEU A 107 19.79 -6.14 -16.94
N LEU A 108 19.96 -4.97 -17.57
CA LEU A 108 19.76 -3.68 -16.90
C LEU A 108 18.29 -3.42 -16.57
N SER A 109 17.35 -3.79 -17.45
CA SER A 109 15.91 -3.79 -17.15
C SER A 109 15.60 -4.66 -15.93
N ALA A 110 16.11 -5.90 -15.88
CA ALA A 110 15.90 -6.79 -14.74
C ALA A 110 16.49 -6.24 -13.43
N ALA A 111 17.61 -5.49 -13.49
CA ALA A 111 18.17 -4.81 -12.31
C ALA A 111 17.24 -3.70 -11.79
N PHE A 112 16.61 -2.91 -12.68
CA PHE A 112 15.61 -1.92 -12.26
C PHE A 112 14.31 -2.56 -11.75
N VAL A 113 13.86 -3.68 -12.33
CA VAL A 113 12.75 -4.46 -11.75
C VAL A 113 13.09 -4.96 -10.33
N GLY A 114 14.36 -5.31 -10.07
CA GLY A 114 14.87 -5.58 -8.72
C GLY A 114 14.80 -4.36 -7.78
N GLY A 115 15.07 -3.16 -8.29
CA GLY A 115 14.86 -1.90 -7.58
C GLY A 115 13.38 -1.65 -7.25
N GLY A 116 12.47 -1.92 -8.19
CA GLY A 116 11.02 -1.86 -7.97
C GLY A 116 10.53 -2.83 -6.89
N LEU A 117 11.04 -4.07 -6.91
CA LEU A 117 10.78 -5.06 -5.85
C LEU A 117 11.24 -4.58 -4.47
N TYR A 118 12.45 -4.01 -4.38
CA TYR A 118 12.98 -3.44 -3.13
C TYR A 118 12.16 -2.24 -2.63
N GLY A 119 11.79 -1.32 -3.53
CA GLY A 119 10.92 -0.18 -3.18
C GLY A 119 9.52 -0.62 -2.74
N ASN A 120 8.95 -1.66 -3.35
CA ASN A 120 7.65 -2.22 -2.98
C ASN A 120 7.63 -2.85 -1.60
N GLU A 121 8.70 -3.58 -1.24
CA GLU A 121 8.87 -4.16 0.09
C GLU A 121 9.09 -3.05 1.14
N THR A 122 9.97 -2.09 0.86
CA THR A 122 10.22 -0.92 1.72
C THR A 122 8.92 -0.13 1.98
N THR A 123 8.08 0.02 0.94
CA THR A 123 6.74 0.64 1.06
C THR A 123 5.85 -0.14 2.02
N ALA A 124 5.79 -1.46 1.86
CA ALA A 124 4.96 -2.34 2.68
C ALA A 124 5.42 -2.38 4.13
N THR A 125 6.73 -2.38 4.42
CA THR A 125 7.25 -2.29 5.79
C THR A 125 6.80 -0.98 6.47
N GLY A 126 6.86 0.16 5.77
CA GLY A 126 6.37 1.43 6.31
C GLY A 126 4.86 1.43 6.59
N VAL A 127 4.04 0.83 5.72
CA VAL A 127 2.59 0.70 5.95
C VAL A 127 2.27 -0.31 7.06
N GLN A 128 3.04 -1.39 7.20
CA GLN A 128 2.91 -2.34 8.30
C GLN A 128 3.25 -1.71 9.65
N HIS A 129 4.31 -0.90 9.74
CA HIS A 129 4.65 -0.18 10.96
C HIS A 129 3.62 0.91 11.30
N LEU A 130 3.05 1.63 10.31
CA LEU A 130 1.88 2.51 10.51
C LEU A 130 0.73 1.74 11.17
N VAL A 131 0.35 0.59 10.61
CA VAL A 131 -0.76 -0.23 11.10
C VAL A 131 -0.49 -0.74 12.53
N GLN A 132 0.74 -1.18 12.81
CA GLN A 132 1.14 -1.63 14.14
C GLN A 132 1.08 -0.49 15.17
N SER A 133 1.74 0.64 14.93
CA SER A 133 1.73 1.77 15.87
C SER A 133 0.32 2.34 16.11
N ALA A 134 -0.57 2.32 15.11
CA ALA A 134 -1.97 2.71 15.30
C ALA A 134 -2.76 1.69 16.16
N GLN A 135 -2.40 0.40 16.13
CA GLN A 135 -2.95 -0.61 17.03
C GLN A 135 -2.34 -0.51 18.44
N ASP A 136 -1.07 -0.14 18.56
CA ASP A 136 -0.39 0.10 19.84
C ASP A 136 -0.96 1.34 20.57
N VAL A 137 -1.33 2.41 19.83
CA VAL A 137 -2.12 3.54 20.37
C VAL A 137 -3.46 3.04 20.94
N ASN A 138 -4.20 2.23 20.19
CA ASN A 138 -5.49 1.68 20.64
C ASN A 138 -5.30 0.87 21.93
N SER A 139 -4.31 -0.02 21.95
CA SER A 139 -3.98 -0.87 23.11
C SER A 139 -3.51 -0.06 24.33
N THR A 140 -2.82 1.06 24.11
CA THR A 140 -2.37 1.98 25.17
C THR A 140 -3.57 2.70 25.81
N ILE A 141 -4.49 3.23 25.00
CA ILE A 141 -5.73 3.86 25.47
C ILE A 141 -6.60 2.84 26.21
N ASP A 142 -6.83 1.67 25.59
CA ASP A 142 -7.51 0.52 26.19
C ASP A 142 -6.96 0.15 27.58
N THR A 143 -5.64 0.18 27.75
CA THR A 143 -4.99 -0.19 29.01
C THR A 143 -5.14 0.91 30.06
N THR A 144 -5.02 2.17 29.66
CA THR A 144 -5.14 3.33 30.55
C THR A 144 -6.57 3.54 31.04
N GLU A 145 -7.60 3.37 30.19
CA GLU A 145 -9.01 3.38 30.61
C GLU A 145 -9.30 2.30 31.68
N LYS A 146 -8.72 1.11 31.52
CA LYS A 146 -8.86 0.00 32.49
C LYS A 146 -8.12 0.31 33.81
N GLU A 147 -6.99 1.02 33.77
CA GLU A 147 -6.30 1.50 34.96
C GLU A 147 -7.12 2.59 35.69
N ILE A 148 -7.61 3.60 34.98
CA ILE A 148 -8.50 4.65 35.53
C ILE A 148 -9.74 4.02 36.18
N THR A 149 -10.40 3.10 35.49
CA THR A 149 -11.54 2.33 36.01
C THR A 149 -11.19 1.55 37.28
N THR A 150 -9.99 0.94 37.33
CA THR A 150 -9.52 0.18 38.50
C THR A 150 -9.27 1.10 39.69
N ILE A 151 -8.65 2.26 39.47
CA ILE A 151 -8.40 3.28 40.50
C ILE A 151 -9.72 3.87 41.02
N TYR A 152 -10.65 4.21 40.12
CA TYR A 152 -11.96 4.74 40.48
C TYR A 152 -12.73 3.76 41.38
N ASN A 153 -12.75 2.47 41.05
CA ASN A 153 -13.37 1.44 41.88
C ASN A 153 -12.62 1.23 43.21
N GLY A 154 -11.29 1.29 43.21
CA GLY A 154 -10.48 1.24 44.44
C GLY A 154 -10.82 2.36 45.43
N ILE A 155 -11.06 3.58 44.94
CA ILE A 155 -11.50 4.72 45.76
C ILE A 155 -12.95 4.56 46.19
N THR A 156 -13.87 4.44 45.23
CA THR A 156 -15.30 4.65 45.43
C THR A 156 -16.06 3.42 45.90
N VAL A 157 -15.49 2.22 45.72
CA VAL A 157 -16.05 0.96 46.23
C VAL A 157 -15.23 0.48 47.43
N ASP A 158 -13.97 0.07 47.25
CA ASP A 158 -13.24 -0.65 48.32
C ASP A 158 -12.84 0.25 49.49
N LEU A 159 -12.09 1.34 49.23
CA LEU A 159 -11.67 2.29 50.26
C LEU A 159 -12.88 2.95 50.94
N LYS A 160 -13.86 3.40 50.16
CA LYS A 160 -15.10 3.97 50.69
C LYS A 160 -15.87 3.00 51.61
N ASP A 161 -16.02 1.73 51.23
CA ASP A 161 -16.66 0.72 52.09
C ASP A 161 -15.96 0.56 53.44
N LYS A 162 -14.62 0.60 53.49
CA LYS A 162 -13.88 0.54 54.77
C LYS A 162 -14.10 1.80 55.60
N VAL A 163 -14.13 2.98 55.00
CA VAL A 163 -14.38 4.25 55.69
C VAL A 163 -15.82 4.34 56.21
N ASP A 164 -16.81 3.98 55.40
CA ASP A 164 -18.23 3.92 55.81
C ASP A 164 -18.47 2.82 56.86
N SER A 165 -17.60 1.80 56.93
CA SER A 165 -17.60 0.80 58.01
C SER A 165 -16.98 1.31 59.31
N LEU A 166 -15.95 2.17 59.23
CA LEU A 166 -15.42 2.88 60.41
C LEU A 166 -16.46 3.84 61.00
N GLU A 167 -17.21 4.56 60.17
CA GLU A 167 -18.27 5.47 60.62
C GLU A 167 -19.30 4.73 61.48
N LYS A 168 -19.80 3.58 61.00
CA LYS A 168 -20.75 2.72 61.72
C LYS A 168 -20.21 2.23 63.06
N ILE A 169 -18.92 1.88 63.13
CA ILE A 169 -18.28 1.45 64.39
C ILE A 169 -18.17 2.63 65.38
N PHE A 170 -17.83 3.83 64.92
CA PHE A 170 -17.73 5.01 65.80
C PHE A 170 -19.08 5.63 66.20
N GLN A 171 -20.19 5.16 65.61
CA GLN A 171 -21.54 5.42 66.14
C GLN A 171 -21.83 4.61 67.43
N GLU A 172 -21.12 3.49 67.69
CA GLU A 172 -21.26 2.75 68.96
C GLU A 172 -20.77 3.59 70.16
N PRO A 173 -21.62 3.82 71.20
CA PRO A 173 -21.32 4.76 72.26
C PRO A 173 -20.25 4.27 73.25
N ILE A 174 -19.32 5.16 73.61
CA ILE A 174 -18.26 4.88 74.59
C ILE A 174 -18.26 5.88 75.76
N ALA A 175 -17.66 5.50 76.88
CA ALA A 175 -17.57 6.35 78.08
C ALA A 175 -16.83 7.69 77.87
N ASN A 176 -16.00 7.82 76.82
CA ASN A 176 -15.36 9.07 76.44
C ASN A 176 -16.02 9.69 75.20
N LEU A 177 -17.14 10.40 75.44
CA LEU A 177 -17.93 11.08 74.42
C LEU A 177 -17.13 12.12 73.61
N THR A 178 -16.10 12.73 74.21
CA THR A 178 -15.25 13.72 73.51
C THR A 178 -14.40 13.05 72.43
N ARG A 179 -13.78 11.91 72.76
CA ARG A 179 -13.06 11.08 71.77
C ARG A 179 -14.01 10.55 70.68
N GLN A 180 -15.24 10.16 71.06
CA GLN A 180 -16.22 9.66 70.09
C GLN A 180 -16.55 10.74 69.04
N ARG A 181 -16.79 11.99 69.46
CA ARG A 181 -17.01 13.11 68.53
C ARG A 181 -15.81 13.35 67.62
N MET A 182 -14.59 13.40 68.17
CA MET A 182 -13.37 13.56 67.37
C MET A 182 -13.21 12.45 66.31
N LEU A 183 -13.55 11.19 66.65
CA LEU A 183 -13.52 10.08 65.69
C LEU A 183 -14.60 10.21 64.61
N GLN A 184 -15.79 10.70 64.95
CA GLN A 184 -16.87 10.96 63.99
C GLN A 184 -16.52 12.13 63.06
N GLU A 185 -15.99 13.23 63.60
CA GLU A 185 -15.55 14.42 62.86
C GLU A 185 -14.42 14.09 61.87
N GLU A 186 -13.36 13.41 62.31
CA GLU A 186 -12.26 12.99 61.42
C GLU A 186 -12.71 11.92 60.40
N THR A 187 -13.67 11.06 60.73
CA THR A 187 -14.21 10.07 59.76
C THR A 187 -15.08 10.73 58.69
N GLN A 188 -15.89 11.74 59.05
CA GLN A 188 -16.64 12.54 58.07
C GLN A 188 -15.72 13.35 57.16
N ALA A 189 -14.63 13.91 57.71
CA ALA A 189 -13.57 14.52 56.91
C ALA A 189 -12.93 13.51 55.92
N LEU A 190 -12.64 12.29 56.39
CA LEU A 190 -12.11 11.21 55.55
C LEU A 190 -13.09 10.79 54.44
N GLN A 191 -14.39 10.67 54.73
CA GLN A 191 -15.42 10.42 53.71
C GLN A 191 -15.45 11.53 52.65
N SER A 192 -15.31 12.79 53.05
CA SER A 192 -15.24 13.93 52.12
C SER A 192 -14.00 13.85 51.24
N MET A 193 -12.82 13.56 51.80
CA MET A 193 -11.56 13.43 51.05
C MET A 193 -11.63 12.29 50.02
N VAL A 194 -12.11 11.10 50.42
CA VAL A 194 -12.30 9.95 49.52
C VAL A 194 -13.34 10.26 48.43
N GLY A 195 -14.40 10.98 48.75
CA GLY A 195 -15.39 11.44 47.77
C GLY A 195 -14.82 12.45 46.76
N CYS A 196 -13.99 13.39 47.21
CA CYS A 196 -13.29 14.35 46.34
C CYS A 196 -12.30 13.64 45.41
N ALA A 197 -11.45 12.76 45.95
CA ALA A 197 -10.53 11.95 45.15
C ALA A 197 -11.27 11.13 44.06
N GLY A 198 -12.37 10.46 44.43
CA GLY A 198 -13.16 9.65 43.49
C GLY A 198 -13.82 10.50 42.39
N LYS A 199 -14.33 11.68 42.75
CA LYS A 199 -14.85 12.64 41.77
C LYS A 199 -13.75 13.13 40.81
N ASN A 200 -12.58 13.47 41.33
CA ASN A 200 -11.46 13.96 40.52
C ASN A 200 -10.98 12.88 39.52
N VAL A 201 -10.89 11.62 39.94
CA VAL A 201 -10.60 10.49 39.02
C VAL A 201 -11.71 10.29 37.98
N SER A 202 -12.99 10.46 38.34
CA SER A 202 -14.10 10.44 37.38
C SER A 202 -14.06 11.60 36.37
N GLN A 203 -13.42 12.73 36.71
CA GLN A 203 -13.19 13.82 35.75
C GLN A 203 -12.01 13.54 34.81
N ILE A 204 -10.98 12.82 35.28
CA ILE A 204 -9.92 12.28 34.41
C ILE A 204 -10.51 11.26 33.43
N ASP A 205 -11.34 10.33 33.91
CA ASP A 205 -12.05 9.33 33.12
C ASP A 205 -12.87 9.97 31.98
N ALA A 206 -13.71 10.95 32.32
CA ALA A 206 -14.53 11.69 31.35
C ALA A 206 -13.73 12.60 30.39
N ALA A 207 -12.47 12.90 30.68
CA ALA A 207 -11.57 13.66 29.80
C ALA A 207 -10.65 12.76 28.96
N TYR A 208 -10.43 11.51 29.38
CA TYR A 208 -9.59 10.54 28.70
C TYR A 208 -10.40 9.64 27.78
N SER A 209 -11.57 9.16 28.23
CA SER A 209 -12.39 8.23 27.46
C SER A 209 -12.99 8.92 26.23
N ASN A 210 -12.69 8.35 25.06
CA ASN A 210 -12.72 9.06 23.79
C ASN A 210 -13.35 8.28 22.63
N ASN A 211 -13.70 7.00 22.85
CA ASN A 211 -14.19 6.07 21.83
C ASN A 211 -13.29 5.99 20.56
N LEU A 212 -11.97 6.18 20.71
CA LEU A 212 -11.02 6.15 19.60
C LEU A 212 -10.72 4.72 19.12
N ASP A 213 -11.58 4.20 18.25
CA ASP A 213 -11.32 2.96 17.51
C ASP A 213 -10.46 3.22 16.27
N LEU A 214 -9.19 2.80 16.32
CA LEU A 214 -8.29 2.77 15.17
C LEU A 214 -8.33 1.42 14.42
N SER A 215 -9.09 0.43 14.90
CA SER A 215 -9.20 -0.90 14.27
C SER A 215 -9.80 -0.80 12.86
N ARG A 216 -10.82 0.03 12.65
CA ARG A 216 -11.41 0.24 11.32
C ARG A 216 -10.42 0.84 10.31
N PRO A 217 -9.82 2.03 10.52
CA PRO A 217 -8.90 2.61 9.54
C PRO A 217 -7.66 1.74 9.31
N THR A 218 -7.12 1.07 10.34
CA THR A 218 -5.99 0.14 10.16
C THR A 218 -6.36 -1.08 9.33
N THR A 219 -7.55 -1.67 9.53
CA THR A 219 -8.04 -2.82 8.73
C THR A 219 -8.23 -2.44 7.25
N GLU A 220 -8.80 -1.27 6.97
CA GLU A 220 -8.94 -0.76 5.59
C GLU A 220 -7.56 -0.57 4.93
N VAL A 221 -6.62 0.11 5.61
CA VAL A 221 -5.26 0.32 5.10
C VAL A 221 -4.55 -1.02 4.85
N GLN A 222 -4.64 -1.98 5.77
CA GLN A 222 -4.05 -3.31 5.62
C GLN A 222 -4.64 -4.10 4.45
N TYR A 223 -5.95 -3.96 4.19
CA TYR A 223 -6.63 -4.57 3.04
C TYR A 223 -6.13 -4.00 1.70
N TYR A 224 -6.11 -2.67 1.55
CA TYR A 224 -5.62 -2.03 0.33
C TYR A 224 -4.12 -2.29 0.11
N GLU A 225 -3.31 -2.30 1.18
CA GLU A 225 -1.88 -2.61 1.10
C GLU A 225 -1.63 -4.05 0.65
N THR A 226 -2.39 -5.02 1.16
CA THR A 226 -2.32 -6.42 0.73
C THR A 226 -2.56 -6.56 -0.78
N ILE A 227 -3.53 -5.82 -1.31
CA ILE A 227 -3.83 -5.76 -2.75
C ILE A 227 -2.70 -5.05 -3.52
N ARG A 228 -2.22 -3.91 -3.01
CA ARG A 228 -1.14 -3.11 -3.62
C ARG A 228 0.13 -3.95 -3.76
N TRP A 229 0.67 -4.45 -2.66
CA TRP A 229 1.89 -5.25 -2.62
C TRP A 229 1.78 -6.48 -3.53
N GLY A 230 0.70 -7.26 -3.41
CA GLY A 230 0.48 -8.45 -4.24
C GLY A 230 0.38 -8.14 -5.74
N GLY A 231 -0.27 -7.03 -6.10
CA GLY A 231 -0.35 -6.55 -7.48
C GLY A 231 1.02 -6.20 -8.06
N PHE A 232 1.85 -5.47 -7.33
CA PHE A 232 3.21 -5.12 -7.75
C PHE A 232 4.11 -6.35 -7.87
N ILE A 233 4.08 -7.29 -6.92
CA ILE A 233 4.78 -8.58 -7.04
C ILE A 233 4.39 -9.30 -8.34
N GLY A 234 3.09 -9.33 -8.67
CA GLY A 234 2.58 -9.90 -9.91
C GLY A 234 3.14 -9.25 -11.18
N VAL A 235 3.19 -7.91 -11.22
CA VAL A 235 3.75 -7.16 -12.37
C VAL A 235 5.26 -7.35 -12.49
N PHE A 236 6.02 -7.25 -11.39
CA PHE A 236 7.47 -7.45 -11.43
C PHE A 236 7.84 -8.89 -11.86
N CYS A 237 7.08 -9.91 -11.42
CA CYS A 237 7.22 -11.27 -11.93
C CYS A 237 7.01 -11.36 -13.46
N PHE A 238 5.99 -10.68 -13.98
CA PHE A 238 5.72 -10.61 -15.42
C PHE A 238 6.86 -9.90 -16.18
N GLU A 239 7.39 -8.80 -15.67
CA GLU A 239 8.50 -8.07 -16.30
C GLU A 239 9.83 -8.83 -16.29
N LEU A 240 10.12 -9.60 -15.23
CA LEU A 240 11.25 -10.55 -15.23
C LEU A 240 11.08 -11.63 -16.31
N ILE A 241 9.86 -12.15 -16.51
CA ILE A 241 9.56 -13.07 -17.62
C ILE A 241 9.78 -12.41 -18.99
N ILE A 242 9.39 -11.13 -19.18
CA ILE A 242 9.71 -10.38 -20.40
C ILE A 242 11.23 -10.33 -20.61
N CYS A 243 12.01 -9.98 -19.57
CA CYS A 243 13.47 -9.91 -19.66
C CYS A 243 14.09 -11.27 -20.06
N LEU A 244 13.63 -12.38 -19.48
CA LEU A 244 14.05 -13.73 -19.86
C LEU A 244 13.70 -14.09 -21.31
N VAL A 245 12.53 -13.69 -21.81
CA VAL A 245 12.13 -13.92 -23.21
C VAL A 245 12.95 -13.06 -24.18
N VAL A 246 13.31 -11.83 -23.81
CA VAL A 246 14.23 -10.97 -24.58
C VAL A 246 15.62 -11.60 -24.67
N LEU A 247 16.18 -12.08 -23.55
CA LEU A 247 17.45 -12.79 -23.51
C LEU A 247 17.44 -14.04 -24.41
N CYS A 248 16.38 -14.86 -24.32
CA CYS A 248 16.17 -16.00 -25.21
C CYS A 248 16.09 -15.59 -26.70
N GLY A 249 15.43 -14.47 -27.02
CA GLY A 249 15.34 -13.92 -28.36
C GLY A 249 16.70 -13.48 -28.92
N ALA A 250 17.48 -12.75 -28.13
CA ALA A 250 18.81 -12.28 -28.49
C ALA A 250 19.80 -13.44 -28.69
N CYS A 251 19.82 -14.39 -27.75
CA CYS A 251 20.67 -15.59 -27.82
C CYS A 251 20.32 -16.46 -29.04
N THR A 252 19.07 -16.93 -29.14
CA THR A 252 18.66 -17.82 -30.24
C THR A 252 18.69 -17.15 -31.62
N GLY A 253 18.48 -15.83 -31.69
CA GLY A 253 18.36 -15.10 -32.96
C GLY A 253 17.19 -15.56 -33.85
N LYS A 254 16.26 -16.36 -33.31
CA LYS A 254 15.08 -16.84 -34.05
C LYS A 254 14.09 -15.69 -34.20
N ARG A 255 13.71 -15.36 -35.43
CA ARG A 255 12.82 -14.22 -35.70
C ARG A 255 11.50 -14.25 -34.96
N CYS A 256 10.85 -15.41 -34.84
CA CYS A 256 9.58 -15.51 -34.11
C CYS A 256 9.78 -15.10 -32.64
N SER A 257 10.87 -15.58 -32.01
CA SER A 257 11.24 -15.20 -30.64
C SER A 257 11.53 -13.70 -30.51
N LEU A 258 12.22 -13.08 -31.48
CA LEU A 258 12.44 -11.64 -31.51
C LEU A 258 11.14 -10.83 -31.69
N ILE A 259 10.21 -11.30 -32.52
CA ILE A 259 8.90 -10.65 -32.72
C ILE A 259 8.05 -10.77 -31.45
N SER A 260 7.97 -11.97 -30.84
CA SER A 260 7.29 -12.18 -29.57
C SER A 260 7.89 -11.34 -28.44
N SER A 261 9.22 -11.27 -28.32
CA SER A 261 9.89 -10.42 -27.32
C SER A 261 9.59 -8.93 -27.52
N ALA A 262 9.52 -8.45 -28.77
CA ALA A 262 9.18 -7.06 -29.05
C ALA A 262 7.71 -6.74 -28.68
N ILE A 263 6.77 -7.65 -28.95
CA ILE A 263 5.37 -7.49 -28.56
C ILE A 263 5.24 -7.48 -27.03
N LEU A 264 5.89 -8.40 -26.34
CA LEU A 264 5.91 -8.46 -24.88
C LEU A 264 6.53 -7.20 -24.26
N CYS A 265 7.64 -6.68 -24.79
CA CYS A 265 8.19 -5.41 -24.33
C CYS A 265 7.25 -4.21 -24.56
N VAL A 266 6.42 -4.20 -25.61
CA VAL A 266 5.41 -3.14 -25.79
C VAL A 266 4.32 -3.24 -24.71
N ILE A 267 3.88 -4.45 -24.36
CA ILE A 267 2.91 -4.67 -23.28
C ILE A 267 3.51 -4.26 -21.92
N GLY A 268 4.72 -4.71 -21.60
CA GLY A 268 5.44 -4.31 -20.38
C GLY A 268 5.64 -2.79 -20.31
N MET A 269 6.10 -2.16 -21.41
CA MET A 269 6.24 -0.70 -21.49
C MET A 269 4.92 0.04 -21.21
N VAL A 270 3.79 -0.44 -21.71
CA VAL A 270 2.47 0.14 -21.40
C VAL A 270 2.15 0.01 -19.91
N ILE A 271 2.34 -1.17 -19.31
CA ILE A 271 2.09 -1.40 -17.88
C ILE A 271 2.97 -0.49 -17.02
N VAL A 272 4.28 -0.48 -17.28
CA VAL A 272 5.27 0.32 -16.55
C VAL A 272 4.94 1.82 -16.54
N TRP A 273 4.58 2.41 -17.69
CA TRP A 273 4.25 3.84 -17.72
C TRP A 273 2.88 4.15 -17.11
N CYS A 274 1.93 3.20 -17.13
CA CYS A 274 0.68 3.32 -16.38
C CYS A 274 0.87 3.20 -14.86
N LEU A 275 1.81 2.35 -14.40
CA LEU A 275 2.20 2.30 -12.99
C LEU A 275 2.91 3.59 -12.58
N ALA A 276 3.88 4.08 -13.35
CA ALA A 276 4.55 5.35 -13.07
C ALA A 276 3.56 6.54 -13.01
N ALA A 277 2.46 6.52 -13.77
CA ALA A 277 1.38 7.50 -13.67
C ALA A 277 0.64 7.44 -12.32
N ALA A 278 0.28 6.24 -11.87
CA ALA A 278 -0.40 6.02 -10.59
C ALA A 278 0.53 6.27 -9.39
N GLU A 279 1.79 5.82 -9.48
CA GLU A 279 2.83 6.09 -8.49
C GLU A 279 3.08 7.60 -8.36
N THR A 280 3.21 8.35 -9.47
CA THR A 280 3.35 9.82 -9.42
C THR A 280 2.19 10.49 -8.68
N PHE A 281 0.95 10.06 -8.93
CA PHE A 281 -0.23 10.57 -8.24
C PHE A 281 -0.17 10.28 -6.72
N VAL A 282 0.18 9.05 -6.33
CA VAL A 282 0.30 8.65 -4.92
C VAL A 282 1.47 9.33 -4.23
N THR A 283 2.65 9.44 -4.86
CA THR A 283 3.84 10.07 -4.29
C THR A 283 3.58 11.54 -3.96
N LEU A 284 2.90 12.27 -4.83
CA LEU A 284 2.49 13.65 -4.56
C LEU A 284 1.51 13.71 -3.38
N GLY A 285 0.42 12.93 -3.42
CA GLY A 285 -0.57 12.94 -2.34
C GLY A 285 -0.01 12.55 -0.97
N VAL A 286 0.87 11.54 -0.89
CA VAL A 286 1.54 11.19 0.37
C VAL A 286 2.55 12.27 0.79
N SER A 287 3.23 12.93 -0.15
CA SER A 287 4.15 14.02 0.18
C SER A 287 3.44 15.27 0.68
N ASP A 288 2.28 15.60 0.11
CA ASP A 288 1.41 16.69 0.58
C ASP A 288 0.84 16.40 1.97
N PHE A 289 0.45 15.15 2.25
CA PHE A 289 0.07 14.71 3.61
C PHE A 289 1.23 14.86 4.59
N CYS A 290 2.42 14.40 4.20
CA CYS A 290 3.62 14.42 5.03
C CYS A 290 4.26 15.81 5.21
N ALA A 291 3.74 16.85 4.56
CA ALA A 291 4.15 18.24 4.77
C ALA A 291 3.44 18.88 5.99
N ASP A 292 2.20 18.47 6.26
CA ASP A 292 1.40 18.87 7.44
C ASP A 292 0.39 17.74 7.79
N PRO A 293 0.85 16.64 8.42
CA PRO A 293 0.00 15.50 8.72
C PRO A 293 -0.99 15.80 9.84
N ASP A 294 -0.59 16.63 10.81
CA ASP A 294 -1.37 17.10 11.95
C ASP A 294 -2.75 17.62 11.51
N THR A 295 -2.78 18.54 10.54
CA THR A 295 -4.03 19.17 10.06
C THR A 295 -5.02 18.13 9.52
N PHE A 296 -4.53 17.11 8.79
CA PHE A 296 -5.40 16.06 8.27
C PHE A 296 -5.87 15.09 9.36
N ILE A 297 -4.96 14.59 10.21
CA ILE A 297 -5.30 13.60 11.25
C ILE A 297 -6.20 14.24 12.30
N PHE A 298 -5.96 15.50 12.68
CA PHE A 298 -6.81 16.26 13.60
C PHE A 298 -8.25 16.40 13.06
N LYS A 299 -8.40 16.76 11.78
CA LYS A 299 -9.71 16.81 11.11
C LYS A 299 -10.38 15.44 11.12
N GLN A 300 -9.65 14.39 10.74
CA GLN A 300 -10.21 13.04 10.57
C GLN A 300 -10.67 12.43 11.91
N ALA A 301 -9.85 12.53 12.96
CA ALA A 301 -10.20 12.02 14.29
C ALA A 301 -11.47 12.70 14.84
N LYS A 302 -11.56 14.03 14.71
CA LYS A 302 -12.73 14.83 15.09
C LYS A 302 -13.98 14.58 14.23
N MET A 303 -13.83 13.95 13.07
CA MET A 303 -14.95 13.49 12.23
C MET A 303 -15.42 12.07 12.57
N SER A 304 -14.66 11.33 13.38
CA SER A 304 -14.90 9.91 13.70
C SER A 304 -15.15 9.63 15.17
N THR A 305 -14.92 10.60 16.07
CA THR A 305 -15.01 10.46 17.52
C THR A 305 -15.43 11.78 18.18
N ASP A 306 -15.96 11.72 19.41
CA ASP A 306 -16.22 12.90 20.25
C ASP A 306 -14.94 13.40 20.99
N LEU A 307 -13.76 13.21 20.38
CA LEU A 307 -12.47 13.62 20.94
C LEU A 307 -12.42 15.13 21.25
N THR A 308 -11.89 15.47 22.43
CA THR A 308 -11.66 16.87 22.79
C THR A 308 -10.49 17.47 22.02
N ASP A 309 -10.63 18.74 21.64
CA ASP A 309 -9.59 19.56 21.02
C ASP A 309 -8.28 19.60 21.84
N GLU A 310 -8.37 19.41 23.15
CA GLU A 310 -7.25 19.50 24.10
C GLU A 310 -6.49 18.17 24.19
N PHE A 311 -7.20 17.03 24.34
CA PHE A 311 -6.61 15.69 24.31
C PHE A 311 -5.77 15.49 23.05
N LEU A 312 -6.35 15.79 21.89
CA LEU A 312 -5.73 15.48 20.60
C LEU A 312 -4.49 16.36 20.33
N LYS A 313 -4.54 17.65 20.69
CA LYS A 313 -3.37 18.54 20.58
C LYS A 313 -2.26 18.15 21.56
N TYR A 314 -2.61 17.68 22.76
CA TYR A 314 -1.66 17.26 23.79
C TYR A 314 -0.85 16.03 23.41
N TYR A 315 -1.47 15.00 22.83
CA TYR A 315 -0.72 13.82 22.35
C TYR A 315 -0.08 13.99 20.96
N MET A 316 -0.53 14.94 20.13
CA MET A 316 0.16 15.27 18.86
C MET A 316 1.38 16.19 19.06
N LYS A 317 1.23 17.28 19.84
CA LYS A 317 2.24 18.33 20.05
C LYS A 317 2.72 18.32 21.50
N CYS A 318 3.26 17.19 21.93
CA CYS A 318 3.72 17.00 23.31
C CYS A 318 4.71 18.11 23.72
N GLY A 319 4.60 18.57 24.97
CA GLY A 319 5.38 19.70 25.50
C GLY A 319 4.98 21.10 25.01
N GLN A 320 4.17 21.23 23.95
CA GLN A 320 3.68 22.54 23.46
C GLN A 320 2.35 22.98 24.12
N THR A 321 1.62 22.05 24.74
CA THR A 321 0.36 22.33 25.46
C THR A 321 0.41 21.81 26.90
N ALA A 322 -0.41 22.41 27.77
CA ALA A 322 -0.57 21.95 29.15
C ALA A 322 -1.40 20.65 29.19
N SER A 323 -1.06 19.75 30.12
CA SER A 323 -1.79 18.49 30.31
C SER A 323 -3.20 18.73 30.85
N PRO A 324 -4.27 18.28 30.17
CA PRO A 324 -5.65 18.50 30.62
C PRO A 324 -5.96 17.80 31.95
N PHE A 325 -5.28 16.69 32.24
CA PHE A 325 -5.47 15.89 33.46
C PHE A 325 -4.80 16.49 34.70
N SER A 326 -3.80 17.35 34.52
CA SER A 326 -2.88 17.82 35.57
C SER A 326 -3.57 18.38 36.82
N LYS A 327 -4.61 19.19 36.64
CA LYS A 327 -5.39 19.82 37.73
C LYS A 327 -6.09 18.78 38.60
N ASP A 328 -6.87 17.89 37.98
CA ASP A 328 -7.73 16.96 38.71
C ASP A 328 -6.90 15.81 39.31
N LEU A 329 -5.82 15.41 38.61
CA LEU A 329 -4.80 14.49 39.13
C LEU A 329 -4.05 15.08 40.35
N SER A 330 -3.68 16.36 40.32
CA SER A 330 -3.06 17.03 41.47
C SER A 330 -4.03 17.16 42.65
N SER A 331 -5.32 17.38 42.39
CA SER A 331 -6.34 17.40 43.45
C SER A 331 -6.53 16.00 44.05
N ALA A 332 -6.68 14.96 43.23
CA ALA A 332 -6.82 13.58 43.70
C ALA A 332 -5.64 13.14 44.58
N ASN A 333 -4.40 13.43 44.18
CA ASN A 333 -3.21 13.17 45.01
C ASN A 333 -3.23 13.93 46.34
N THR A 334 -3.70 15.19 46.33
CA THR A 334 -3.84 16.00 47.56
C THR A 334 -4.89 15.42 48.50
N ASP A 335 -6.06 15.05 47.97
CA ASP A 335 -7.16 14.45 48.72
C ASP A 335 -6.75 13.10 49.34
N LEU A 336 -6.02 12.25 48.60
CA LEU A 336 -5.51 10.96 49.09
C LEU A 336 -4.41 11.12 50.15
N ALA A 337 -3.50 12.10 49.99
CA ALA A 337 -2.49 12.41 51.00
C ALA A 337 -3.12 12.91 52.31
N LEU A 338 -4.12 13.80 52.21
CA LEU A 338 -4.90 14.27 53.36
C LEU A 338 -5.66 13.10 54.03
N ALA A 339 -6.32 12.24 53.25
CA ALA A 339 -6.98 11.04 53.73
C ALA A 339 -6.03 10.13 54.54
N GLY A 340 -4.77 10.01 54.10
CA GLY A 340 -3.73 9.26 54.82
C GLY A 340 -3.46 9.82 56.21
N THR A 341 -3.20 11.14 56.30
CA THR A 341 -2.95 11.80 57.59
C THR A 341 -4.16 11.71 58.53
N THR A 342 -5.38 11.85 58.00
CA THR A 342 -6.63 11.70 58.75
C THR A 342 -6.81 10.27 59.27
N LEU A 343 -6.51 9.26 58.45
CA LEU A 343 -6.59 7.85 58.83
C LEU A 343 -5.51 7.43 59.84
N ASP A 344 -4.34 8.10 59.85
CA ASP A 344 -3.34 8.00 60.92
C ASP A 344 -3.85 8.58 62.25
N LYS A 345 -4.51 9.75 62.25
CA LYS A 345 -5.16 10.29 63.46
C LYS A 345 -6.22 9.31 63.98
N ILE A 346 -7.12 8.83 63.12
CA ILE A 346 -8.17 7.87 63.47
C ILE A 346 -7.55 6.60 64.09
N ALA A 347 -6.45 6.08 63.54
CA ALA A 347 -5.71 4.96 64.14
C ALA A 347 -5.21 5.26 65.56
N SER A 348 -4.67 6.47 65.79
CA SER A 348 -4.18 6.88 67.11
C SER A 348 -5.31 7.11 68.14
N LEU A 349 -6.46 7.63 67.69
CA LEU A 349 -7.61 7.96 68.54
C LEU A 349 -8.43 6.73 68.92
N SER A 350 -8.59 5.77 68.01
CA SER A 350 -9.40 4.56 68.19
C SER A 350 -8.70 3.46 69.00
N LYS A 351 -7.35 3.42 68.99
CA LYS A 351 -6.53 2.36 69.60
C LYS A 351 -6.92 2.08 71.05
N GLY A 352 -7.28 0.83 71.34
CA GLY A 352 -7.70 0.38 72.67
C GLY A 352 -9.08 0.87 73.15
N PHE A 353 -9.75 1.78 72.42
CA PHE A 353 -11.11 2.24 72.71
C PHE A 353 -12.15 1.62 71.76
N TYR A 354 -11.75 1.31 70.53
CA TYR A 354 -12.54 0.54 69.55
C TYR A 354 -11.70 -0.62 68.97
N PRO A 355 -11.51 -1.73 69.72
CA PRO A 355 -10.73 -2.88 69.22
C PRO A 355 -11.25 -3.48 67.91
N ARG A 356 -12.55 -3.32 67.64
CA ARG A 356 -13.20 -3.76 66.38
C ARG A 356 -12.85 -2.87 65.17
N ALA A 357 -12.41 -1.62 65.41
CA ALA A 357 -11.99 -0.71 64.35
C ALA A 357 -10.55 -0.95 63.88
N GLU A 358 -9.65 -1.39 64.77
CA GLU A 358 -8.22 -1.60 64.47
C GLU A 358 -7.96 -2.43 63.18
N PRO A 359 -8.63 -3.58 62.91
CA PRO A 359 -8.46 -4.29 61.64
C PRO A 359 -9.03 -3.55 60.43
N VAL A 360 -10.13 -2.80 60.59
CA VAL A 360 -10.76 -2.03 59.49
C VAL A 360 -9.89 -0.81 59.11
N VAL A 361 -9.28 -0.15 60.10
CA VAL A 361 -8.28 0.91 59.88
C VAL A 361 -7.06 0.35 59.12
N ALA A 362 -6.59 -0.85 59.48
CA ALA A 362 -5.47 -1.49 58.77
C ALA A 362 -5.81 -1.84 57.31
N GLN A 363 -7.03 -2.32 57.05
CA GLN A 363 -7.52 -2.55 55.69
C GLN A 363 -7.65 -1.24 54.91
N ALA A 364 -8.26 -0.20 55.49
CA ALA A 364 -8.40 1.12 54.87
C ALA A 364 -7.04 1.74 54.50
N LYS A 365 -6.01 1.60 55.36
CA LYS A 365 -4.64 2.05 55.04
C LYS A 365 -4.02 1.26 53.89
N THR A 366 -4.28 -0.05 53.82
CA THR A 366 -3.79 -0.89 52.72
C THR A 366 -4.43 -0.49 51.40
N ALA A 367 -5.76 -0.31 51.37
CA ALA A 367 -6.51 0.17 50.20
C ALA A 367 -6.05 1.56 49.76
N LEU A 368 -5.92 2.51 50.70
CA LEU A 368 -5.46 3.87 50.41
C LEU A 368 -4.03 3.90 49.85
N ASN A 369 -3.10 3.13 50.44
CA ASN A 369 -1.72 3.07 49.94
C ASN A 369 -1.65 2.45 48.54
N SER A 370 -2.46 1.43 48.26
CA SER A 370 -2.61 0.82 46.94
C SER A 370 -3.08 1.86 45.92
N VAL A 371 -4.24 2.50 46.19
CA VAL A 371 -4.82 3.56 45.35
C VAL A 371 -3.84 4.71 45.12
N THR A 372 -3.17 5.20 46.16
CA THR A 372 -2.21 6.32 46.06
C THR A 372 -1.03 5.94 45.17
N THR A 373 -0.55 4.70 45.25
CA THR A 373 0.50 4.19 44.36
C THR A 373 0.01 4.14 42.91
N SER A 374 -1.20 3.63 42.66
CA SER A 374 -1.78 3.56 41.32
C SER A 374 -2.06 4.93 40.70
N VAL A 375 -2.50 5.93 41.49
CA VAL A 375 -2.68 7.31 41.00
C VAL A 375 -1.35 7.96 40.60
N LEU A 376 -0.26 7.64 41.30
CA LEU A 376 1.10 8.07 40.92
C LEU A 376 1.60 7.36 39.66
N THR A 377 1.29 6.07 39.46
CA THR A 377 1.57 5.33 38.20
C THR A 377 0.79 5.92 37.03
N LEU A 378 -0.52 6.15 37.20
CA LEU A 378 -1.40 6.75 36.21
C LEU A 378 -0.88 8.14 35.75
N SER A 379 -0.22 8.90 36.63
CA SER A 379 0.43 10.16 36.25
C SER A 379 1.45 10.01 35.12
N GLY A 380 2.19 8.89 35.07
CA GLY A 380 3.14 8.60 33.99
C GLY A 380 2.48 8.04 32.74
N ASN A 381 1.37 7.32 32.89
CA ASN A 381 0.61 6.77 31.76
C ASN A 381 -0.22 7.85 31.03
N LEU A 382 -0.59 8.94 31.74
CA LEU A 382 -1.26 10.12 31.18
C LEU A 382 -0.31 11.20 30.65
N ASP A 383 0.96 11.24 31.07
CA ASP A 383 1.92 12.23 30.56
C ASP A 383 2.30 11.93 29.09
N CYS A 384 2.22 12.94 28.22
CA CYS A 384 2.43 12.75 26.78
C CYS A 384 3.82 12.21 26.46
N ALA A 385 4.85 12.59 27.23
CA ALA A 385 6.24 12.20 27.00
C ALA A 385 6.56 10.76 27.43
N THR A 386 5.82 10.20 28.40
CA THR A 386 6.03 8.82 28.90
C THR A 386 4.97 7.83 28.45
N SER A 387 3.79 8.30 28.03
CA SER A 387 2.77 7.49 27.35
C SER A 387 3.29 6.89 26.03
N GLY A 388 2.75 5.72 25.63
CA GLY A 388 2.96 5.19 24.28
C GLY A 388 2.38 6.10 23.18
N VAL A 389 1.23 6.72 23.44
CA VAL A 389 0.39 7.40 22.44
C VAL A 389 1.16 8.40 21.56
N HIS A 390 1.93 9.32 22.16
CA HIS A 390 2.70 10.31 21.39
C HIS A 390 3.84 9.66 20.59
N LYS A 391 4.57 8.74 21.21
CA LYS A 391 5.68 8.00 20.59
C LYS A 391 5.21 7.16 19.40
N ASP A 392 4.08 6.49 19.54
CA ASP A 392 3.51 5.62 18.51
C ASP A 392 2.90 6.48 17.38
N TYR A 393 2.33 7.65 17.70
CA TYR A 393 1.96 8.67 16.71
C TYR A 393 3.16 9.12 15.87
N ILE A 394 4.26 9.58 16.48
CA ILE A 394 5.49 9.99 15.76
C ILE A 394 6.11 8.80 14.98
N THR A 395 6.08 7.59 15.54
CA THR A 395 6.54 6.37 14.86
C THR A 395 5.70 6.06 13.62
N SER A 396 4.39 6.26 13.67
CA SER A 396 3.50 6.10 12.52
C SER A 396 3.81 7.12 11.41
N LEU A 397 4.07 8.39 11.78
CA LEU A 397 4.46 9.43 10.82
C LEU A 397 5.81 9.12 10.17
N HIS A 398 6.82 8.70 10.93
CA HIS A 398 8.10 8.28 10.34
C HIS A 398 7.96 7.06 9.42
N SER A 399 7.10 6.11 9.77
CA SER A 399 6.87 4.90 8.95
C SER A 399 6.25 5.23 7.59
N VAL A 400 5.28 6.14 7.52
CA VAL A 400 4.71 6.61 6.24
C VAL A 400 5.66 7.56 5.51
N CYS A 401 6.05 8.64 6.18
CA CYS A 401 6.66 9.81 5.54
C CYS A 401 8.15 9.68 5.25
N TYR A 402 8.83 8.72 5.88
CA TYR A 402 10.20 8.34 5.55
C TYR A 402 10.22 7.00 4.81
N ASP A 403 9.84 5.91 5.48
CA ASP A 403 10.03 4.56 4.91
C ASP A 403 9.16 4.34 3.65
N SER A 404 7.85 4.61 3.71
CA SER A 404 6.98 4.43 2.53
C SER A 404 7.23 5.45 1.41
N VAL A 405 7.48 6.73 1.70
CA VAL A 405 7.82 7.74 0.66
C VAL A 405 9.11 7.37 -0.08
N ILE A 406 10.14 6.89 0.62
CA ILE A 406 11.38 6.40 0.01
C ILE A 406 11.10 5.16 -0.85
N GLY A 407 10.30 4.21 -0.35
CA GLY A 407 9.91 3.01 -1.07
C GLY A 407 9.23 3.32 -2.42
N ILE A 408 8.17 4.13 -2.40
CA ILE A 408 7.42 4.50 -3.61
C ILE A 408 8.29 5.30 -4.59
N THR A 409 9.16 6.18 -4.09
CA THR A 409 10.12 6.92 -4.94
C THR A 409 11.08 5.98 -5.68
N ILE A 410 11.57 4.94 -5.01
CA ILE A 410 12.45 3.94 -5.64
C ILE A 410 11.68 3.11 -6.68
N MET A 411 10.41 2.80 -6.44
CA MET A 411 9.53 2.15 -7.42
C MET A 411 9.37 3.03 -8.67
N LEU A 412 8.96 4.29 -8.49
CA LEU A 412 8.72 5.24 -9.57
C LEU A 412 9.96 5.47 -10.45
N LEU A 413 11.13 5.69 -9.83
CA LEU A 413 12.39 5.84 -10.56
C LEU A 413 12.77 4.55 -11.31
N SER A 414 12.58 3.38 -10.69
CA SER A 414 12.83 2.09 -11.34
C SER A 414 11.88 1.84 -12.52
N ALA A 415 10.59 2.16 -12.37
CA ALA A 415 9.59 2.05 -13.43
C ALA A 415 9.94 2.95 -14.61
N MET A 416 10.19 4.24 -14.40
CA MET A 416 10.58 5.17 -15.48
C MET A 416 11.83 4.67 -16.22
N LEU A 417 12.85 4.16 -15.52
CA LEU A 417 14.07 3.63 -16.13
C LEU A 417 13.82 2.31 -16.88
N ALA A 418 13.03 1.39 -16.32
CA ALA A 418 12.63 0.16 -17.01
C ALA A 418 11.83 0.44 -18.30
N GLY A 419 10.91 1.41 -18.29
CA GLY A 419 10.11 1.83 -19.45
C GLY A 419 10.96 2.43 -20.58
N LEU A 420 11.97 3.24 -20.23
CA LEU A 420 12.97 3.73 -21.19
C LEU A 420 13.80 2.58 -21.78
N LEU A 421 14.23 1.61 -20.95
CA LEU A 421 15.02 0.47 -21.41
C LEU A 421 14.21 -0.49 -22.29
N PHE A 422 12.95 -0.77 -21.98
CA PHE A 422 12.06 -1.53 -22.86
C PHE A 422 11.88 -0.84 -24.21
N THR A 423 11.77 0.49 -24.24
CA THR A 423 11.77 1.28 -25.48
C THR A 423 13.04 1.02 -26.32
N LEU A 424 14.23 1.06 -25.69
CA LEU A 424 15.51 0.76 -26.36
C LEU A 424 15.59 -0.71 -26.83
N VAL A 425 15.12 -1.67 -26.03
CA VAL A 425 15.05 -3.09 -26.40
C VAL A 425 14.16 -3.30 -27.63
N ILE A 426 12.99 -2.67 -27.70
CA ILE A 426 12.08 -2.74 -28.86
C ILE A 426 12.80 -2.22 -30.12
N LEU A 427 13.41 -1.04 -30.05
CA LEU A 427 14.14 -0.42 -31.17
C LEU A 427 15.32 -1.31 -31.63
N CYS A 428 16.08 -1.87 -30.70
CA CYS A 428 17.19 -2.79 -31.01
C CYS A 428 16.69 -4.10 -31.63
N THR A 429 15.57 -4.63 -31.15
CA THR A 429 14.94 -5.87 -31.65
C THR A 429 14.37 -5.69 -33.06
N ILE A 430 13.72 -4.56 -33.34
CA ILE A 430 13.29 -4.14 -34.68
C ILE A 430 14.49 -4.05 -35.63
N ASN A 431 15.59 -3.44 -35.18
CA ASN A 431 16.85 -3.38 -35.93
C ASN A 431 17.41 -4.77 -36.24
N LEU A 432 17.43 -5.67 -35.25
CA LEU A 432 18.01 -7.02 -35.36
C LEU A 432 17.21 -7.90 -36.32
N ASN A 433 15.88 -7.92 -36.20
CA ASN A 433 14.98 -8.66 -37.08
C ASN A 433 15.15 -8.23 -38.57
N GLY A 434 15.33 -6.92 -38.81
CA GLY A 434 15.64 -6.38 -40.14
C GLY A 434 17.02 -6.76 -40.69
N ARG A 435 17.99 -7.08 -39.82
CA ARG A 435 19.35 -7.51 -40.22
C ARG A 435 19.41 -9.01 -40.53
N LEU A 436 18.59 -9.86 -39.90
CA LEU A 436 18.54 -11.30 -40.14
C LEU A 436 18.08 -11.67 -41.58
N PRO A 437 18.64 -12.74 -42.19
CA PRO A 437 18.24 -13.19 -43.54
C PRO A 437 16.81 -13.74 -43.54
N LYS A 438 16.06 -13.54 -44.65
CA LYS A 438 14.83 -14.32 -44.86
C LYS A 438 15.23 -15.75 -45.22
N ARG A 439 14.67 -16.75 -44.52
CA ARG A 439 14.66 -18.15 -45.00
C ARG A 439 14.02 -18.11 -46.39
N LYS A 440 14.79 -18.42 -47.44
CA LYS A 440 14.19 -18.64 -48.77
C LYS A 440 13.24 -19.82 -48.61
N ILE A 441 12.04 -19.72 -49.17
CA ILE A 441 11.23 -20.91 -49.43
C ILE A 441 11.96 -21.63 -50.56
N PRO A 442 12.39 -22.90 -50.39
CA PRO A 442 12.88 -23.69 -51.50
C PRO A 442 11.66 -24.17 -52.30
N TYR A 443 11.10 -23.28 -53.12
CA TYR A 443 10.41 -23.75 -54.31
C TYR A 443 11.51 -24.34 -55.19
N ALA A 444 11.45 -25.64 -55.43
CA ALA A 444 12.28 -26.27 -56.45
C ALA A 444 11.81 -25.70 -57.78
N VAL A 445 12.64 -24.84 -58.38
CA VAL A 445 12.47 -24.44 -59.77
C VAL A 445 13.07 -25.57 -60.59
N ASP A 446 12.22 -26.44 -61.13
CA ASP A 446 12.64 -27.29 -62.23
C ASP A 446 13.06 -26.37 -63.38
N GLN A 447 14.33 -26.44 -63.76
CA GLN A 447 14.91 -25.54 -64.78
C GLN A 447 14.43 -25.86 -66.21
N GLU A 448 13.48 -26.79 -66.30
CA GLU A 448 12.86 -27.30 -67.52
C GLU A 448 11.45 -26.71 -67.74
N ASP A 449 10.93 -25.86 -66.84
CA ASP A 449 9.69 -25.11 -67.02
C ASP A 449 9.76 -24.21 -68.29
N PRO A 450 8.96 -24.50 -69.34
CA PRO A 450 9.02 -23.77 -70.60
C PRO A 450 8.62 -22.30 -70.53
N PHE A 451 8.01 -21.85 -69.42
CA PHE A 451 7.50 -20.49 -69.24
C PHE A 451 8.48 -19.56 -68.49
N LEU A 452 9.64 -20.06 -68.07
CA LEU A 452 10.69 -19.23 -67.47
C LEU A 452 11.54 -18.53 -68.55
N PRO A 453 11.90 -17.25 -68.36
CA PRO A 453 12.85 -16.59 -69.25
C PRO A 453 14.25 -17.23 -69.10
N PRO A 454 14.97 -17.54 -70.20
CA PRO A 454 16.33 -18.04 -70.12
C PRO A 454 17.26 -17.07 -69.38
N ASN A 455 18.14 -17.59 -68.52
CA ASN A 455 19.17 -16.79 -67.84
C ASN A 455 20.33 -16.36 -68.77
N ASP A 456 20.34 -16.82 -70.02
CA ASP A 456 21.38 -16.53 -70.99
C ASP A 456 20.79 -16.01 -72.32
N ASN A 457 21.19 -14.80 -72.69
CA ASN A 457 20.71 -14.09 -73.88
C ASN A 457 21.15 -14.77 -75.20
N THR A 458 22.18 -15.63 -75.16
CA THR A 458 22.68 -16.35 -76.34
C THR A 458 21.72 -17.45 -76.78
N ALA A 459 21.10 -18.17 -75.84
CA ALA A 459 20.17 -19.26 -76.10
C ALA A 459 18.91 -18.81 -76.87
N THR A 460 18.50 -17.55 -76.70
CA THR A 460 17.38 -16.95 -77.44
C THR A 460 17.67 -16.85 -78.94
N LEU A 461 18.90 -16.46 -79.32
CA LEU A 461 19.31 -16.36 -80.72
C LEU A 461 19.47 -17.73 -81.38
N GLU A 462 20.05 -18.71 -80.69
CA GLU A 462 20.13 -20.08 -81.23
C GLU A 462 18.73 -20.68 -81.49
N ARG A 463 17.80 -20.55 -80.54
CA ARG A 463 16.44 -21.10 -80.69
C ARG A 463 15.68 -20.40 -81.83
N TYR A 464 15.89 -19.10 -82.05
CA TYR A 464 15.30 -18.40 -83.19
C TYR A 464 15.90 -18.84 -84.52
N ARG A 465 17.22 -19.06 -84.58
CA ARG A 465 17.91 -19.58 -85.77
C ARG A 465 17.45 -20.98 -86.15
N ARG A 466 17.32 -21.87 -85.17
CA ARG A 466 16.90 -23.28 -85.35
C ARG A 466 15.45 -23.45 -85.83
N ASN A 467 14.63 -22.41 -85.74
CA ASN A 467 13.24 -22.39 -86.21
C ASN A 467 13.08 -21.83 -87.64
N MET A 468 14.17 -21.44 -88.32
CA MET A 468 14.15 -20.89 -89.68
C MET A 468 14.59 -21.89 -90.76
N ASP A 469 15.16 -23.04 -90.39
CA ASP A 469 15.61 -24.06 -91.33
C ASP A 469 14.45 -25.00 -91.74
N PRO A 470 14.20 -25.25 -93.04
CA PRO A 470 13.16 -26.16 -93.50
C PRO A 470 13.56 -27.65 -93.30
N PRO A 471 12.58 -28.57 -93.09
CA PRO A 471 12.87 -29.96 -92.77
C PRO A 471 13.36 -30.77 -93.98
N SER A 472 14.53 -31.42 -93.85
CA SER A 472 15.00 -32.44 -94.79
C SER A 472 14.31 -33.81 -94.59
N PRO A 473 14.26 -34.69 -95.61
CA PRO A 473 13.47 -35.93 -95.53
C PRO A 473 14.02 -36.99 -94.57
N ARG A 474 13.15 -37.93 -94.18
CA ARG A 474 13.53 -39.19 -93.52
C ARG A 474 14.43 -40.05 -94.44
N GLN A 475 15.33 -40.81 -93.83
CA GLN A 475 15.72 -42.13 -94.33
C GLN A 475 15.64 -43.15 -93.18
N ASP A 476 15.06 -44.31 -93.47
CA ASP A 476 15.05 -45.47 -92.58
C ASP A 476 16.41 -46.18 -92.59
N ASN A 477 16.78 -46.79 -91.46
CA ASN A 477 17.56 -48.04 -91.44
C ASN A 477 17.47 -48.75 -90.07
N ARG A 478 17.49 -50.09 -90.11
CA ARG A 478 17.39 -51.04 -88.98
C ARG A 478 17.90 -52.43 -89.45
N PRO A 479 18.14 -53.42 -88.57
CA PRO A 479 18.77 -53.40 -87.24
C PRO A 479 19.80 -54.56 -87.06
N ALA A 480 20.55 -54.62 -85.94
CA ALA A 480 21.10 -55.85 -85.32
C ALA A 480 21.79 -55.52 -83.96
N PRO A 481 22.10 -56.49 -83.07
CA PRO A 481 21.12 -57.29 -82.32
C PRO A 481 21.39 -57.33 -80.78
N LEU A 482 20.51 -57.96 -80.01
CA LEU A 482 20.66 -58.26 -78.57
C LEU A 482 20.91 -59.76 -78.32
N PRO A 483 21.64 -60.10 -77.24
CA PRO A 483 21.10 -60.94 -76.15
C PRO A 483 21.25 -60.20 -74.79
N SER A 484 20.23 -60.09 -73.92
CA SER A 484 19.60 -61.13 -73.05
C SER A 484 20.48 -61.53 -71.83
N ASP A 485 19.95 -61.79 -70.63
CA ASP A 485 18.56 -62.12 -70.29
C ASP A 485 18.13 -61.87 -68.81
N HIS A 486 16.80 -61.92 -68.56
CA HIS A 486 16.11 -62.23 -67.28
C HIS A 486 16.27 -61.29 -66.05
N ARG A 487 15.29 -61.08 -65.15
CA ARG A 487 13.86 -61.49 -65.07
C ARG A 487 13.01 -60.45 -64.28
N ALA A 488 11.68 -60.60 -64.32
CA ALA A 488 10.69 -59.62 -63.84
C ALA A 488 10.56 -59.42 -62.31
N ARG A 489 9.92 -58.30 -61.92
CA ARG A 489 9.29 -58.08 -60.60
C ARG A 489 8.07 -59.02 -60.42
N PRO A 490 7.58 -59.20 -59.19
CA PRO A 490 6.25 -58.65 -58.88
C PRO A 490 6.17 -57.90 -57.53
N ILE A 491 4.95 -57.53 -57.13
CA ILE A 491 4.58 -56.70 -55.96
C ILE A 491 3.83 -57.56 -54.93
N SER A 492 4.07 -57.39 -53.62
CA SER A 492 3.04 -57.58 -52.56
C SER A 492 3.55 -57.16 -51.15
N LEU A 493 2.73 -57.39 -50.12
CA LEU A 493 2.62 -56.63 -48.87
C LEU A 493 3.37 -57.22 -47.64
N SER A 494 3.47 -56.37 -46.61
CA SER A 494 3.22 -56.63 -45.17
C SER A 494 4.25 -57.36 -44.25
N SER A 495 4.59 -56.61 -43.19
CA SER A 495 4.63 -56.97 -41.75
C SER A 495 5.70 -57.90 -41.13
N SER A 496 6.34 -57.32 -40.10
CA SER A 496 6.55 -57.85 -38.71
C SER A 496 7.86 -58.53 -38.27
N LEU A 497 8.32 -58.04 -37.10
CA LEU A 497 8.96 -58.72 -35.94
C LEU A 497 10.35 -59.41 -36.01
N GLN A 498 11.33 -58.70 -35.41
CA GLN A 498 12.00 -59.04 -34.12
C GLN A 498 13.26 -59.96 -34.07
N GLY A 499 14.22 -59.58 -33.19
CA GLY A 499 15.36 -60.38 -32.71
C GLY A 499 16.75 -59.99 -33.27
N TYR A 500 17.89 -60.14 -32.57
CA TYR A 500 18.14 -60.25 -31.12
C TYR A 500 19.61 -59.82 -30.78
N ARG A 501 19.97 -59.77 -29.49
CA ARG A 501 21.30 -59.37 -28.93
C ARG A 501 22.26 -60.59 -28.76
N PRO A 502 23.55 -60.50 -28.32
CA PRO A 502 24.10 -59.79 -27.14
C PRO A 502 25.40 -58.98 -27.48
N HIS A 503 26.42 -58.66 -26.64
CA HIS A 503 26.72 -58.85 -25.20
C HIS A 503 27.51 -57.62 -24.62
N SER A 504 28.46 -57.82 -23.69
CA SER A 504 29.31 -56.79 -23.00
C SER A 504 30.49 -57.47 -22.25
N PRO A 505 31.47 -56.72 -21.72
CA PRO A 505 31.70 -56.73 -20.26
C PRO A 505 31.92 -55.32 -19.62
N LYS A 506 32.40 -55.29 -18.36
CA LYS A 506 32.41 -54.20 -17.33
C LYS A 506 33.62 -54.45 -16.37
N PRO A 507 33.85 -53.72 -15.23
CA PRO A 507 33.56 -52.32 -14.81
C PRO A 507 34.78 -51.63 -14.08
N SER A 508 34.67 -50.34 -13.67
CA SER A 508 35.38 -49.79 -12.48
C SER A 508 34.72 -48.50 -11.94
N ASP A 509 34.62 -48.39 -10.60
CA ASP A 509 34.63 -47.21 -9.71
C ASP A 509 33.61 -46.02 -9.85
N ALA A 510 33.58 -45.18 -8.81
CA ALA A 510 32.47 -44.28 -8.40
C ALA A 510 33.03 -43.00 -7.68
N PRO A 511 32.26 -42.10 -7.02
CA PRO A 511 30.80 -41.97 -6.87
C PRO A 511 30.25 -40.54 -7.17
N ASN A 512 28.95 -40.31 -6.92
CA ASN A 512 28.30 -38.99 -7.04
C ASN A 512 28.63 -38.06 -5.86
N LEU A 513 28.85 -36.76 -6.14
CA LEU A 513 29.03 -35.72 -5.13
C LEU A 513 27.82 -34.75 -5.13
N PHE A 514 26.85 -34.99 -4.24
CA PHE A 514 25.71 -34.09 -4.02
C PHE A 514 25.40 -34.00 -2.51
N ASN A 515 26.36 -33.49 -1.73
CA ASN A 515 26.21 -33.14 -0.30
C ASN A 515 27.43 -32.35 0.22
N TYR A 516 27.45 -31.04 -0.06
CA TYR A 516 28.21 -29.95 0.60
C TYR A 516 27.54 -28.67 0.04
N LEU A 517 27.07 -27.69 0.80
CA LEU A 517 27.63 -27.10 2.02
C LEU A 517 26.56 -26.97 3.14
N GLN A 518 26.65 -27.76 4.21
CA GLN A 518 25.91 -27.47 5.46
C GLN A 518 26.57 -28.11 6.71
N ARG A 519 27.81 -27.70 7.04
CA ARG A 519 28.35 -27.57 8.42
C ARG A 519 29.85 -27.26 8.42
N GLU A 520 30.17 -25.99 8.62
CA GLU A 520 31.12 -25.51 9.64
C GLU A 520 30.54 -24.19 10.18
N GLY A 521 30.68 -23.79 11.45
CA GLY A 521 31.22 -24.52 12.61
C GLY A 521 30.16 -24.87 13.66
N HIS A 522 30.62 -25.29 14.84
CA HIS A 522 29.81 -25.57 16.03
C HIS A 522 30.49 -24.91 17.24
N GLU A 523 29.76 -24.81 18.36
CA GLU A 523 30.23 -24.21 19.64
C GLU A 523 30.39 -22.67 19.58
N GLN A 524 30.05 -21.89 20.61
CA GLN A 524 29.54 -22.20 21.96
C GLN A 524 28.09 -21.68 22.11
N GLY A 525 27.37 -22.04 23.19
CA GLY A 525 26.00 -21.55 23.40
C GLY A 525 25.49 -21.69 24.83
N LEU A 526 24.28 -21.19 25.11
CA LEU A 526 23.57 -21.40 26.39
C LEU A 526 22.04 -21.22 26.26
N SER A 527 21.31 -22.27 26.66
CA SER A 527 19.94 -22.31 27.22
C SER A 527 18.79 -21.39 26.72
N SER A 528 17.79 -22.01 26.07
CA SER A 528 16.32 -21.87 26.30
C SER A 528 15.61 -20.50 26.06
N SER A 529 14.32 -20.44 25.70
CA SER A 529 13.25 -21.47 25.67
C SER A 529 12.34 -21.35 24.43
N ASN A 530 11.65 -22.45 24.08
CA ASN A 530 10.69 -22.50 22.97
C ASN A 530 9.27 -22.13 23.43
N GLN A 531 8.50 -21.45 22.56
CA GLN A 531 7.13 -21.87 22.24
C GLN A 531 6.67 -21.28 20.89
N ALA A 532 5.93 -22.09 20.11
CA ALA A 532 5.31 -21.68 18.86
C ALA A 532 4.08 -22.56 18.60
N TRP A 533 3.00 -21.99 18.06
CA TRP A 533 1.79 -22.71 17.63
C TRP A 533 1.32 -22.22 16.24
N PRO A 534 0.58 -23.03 15.46
CA PRO A 534 0.52 -22.90 14.00
C PRO A 534 -0.79 -22.35 13.43
N VAL A 535 -0.74 -22.05 12.12
CA VAL A 535 -1.86 -21.58 11.28
C VAL A 535 -2.97 -22.64 11.14
N PRO A 536 -4.28 -22.27 11.25
CA PRO A 536 -5.40 -23.19 11.01
C PRO A 536 -5.59 -23.57 9.54
N ARG A 537 -6.19 -24.75 9.30
CA ARG A 537 -6.49 -25.29 7.96
C ARG A 537 -8.00 -25.45 7.78
N GLN A 538 -8.53 -25.04 6.62
CA GLN A 538 -9.95 -25.21 6.31
C GLN A 538 -10.36 -26.69 6.30
N GLN A 539 -11.57 -26.96 6.79
CA GLN A 539 -12.34 -28.18 6.52
C GLN A 539 -13.68 -27.81 5.90
N GLY A 540 -14.15 -28.61 4.96
CA GLY A 540 -15.51 -28.51 4.40
C GLY A 540 -16.15 -29.89 4.38
N THR A 541 -17.46 -29.95 4.65
CA THR A 541 -18.23 -31.20 4.68
C THR A 541 -19.57 -31.05 3.96
N SER A 542 -19.71 -31.77 2.86
CA SER A 542 -20.99 -32.30 2.36
C SER A 542 -21.53 -33.37 3.33
N SER A 543 -22.81 -33.73 3.40
CA SER A 543 -24.02 -33.37 2.64
C SER A 543 -25.26 -33.91 3.35
N GLY A 544 -26.44 -33.32 3.14
CA GLY A 544 -27.72 -33.94 3.52
C GLY A 544 -28.88 -33.37 2.71
N TRP A 545 -29.59 -34.22 1.97
CA TRP A 545 -30.79 -33.84 1.21
C TRP A 545 -32.07 -34.19 1.98
N GLY A 546 -33.05 -33.29 1.99
CA GLY A 546 -34.40 -33.49 2.50
C GLY A 546 -35.37 -32.56 1.75
N GLY A 547 -36.55 -33.03 1.39
CA GLY A 547 -37.34 -32.45 0.29
C GLY A 547 -38.66 -31.76 0.67
N ALA A 548 -38.91 -30.65 -0.03
CA ALA A 548 -40.19 -30.30 -0.69
C ALA A 548 -41.50 -30.02 0.10
N THR A 549 -42.04 -28.82 -0.19
CA THR A 549 -43.48 -28.46 -0.32
C THR A 549 -44.42 -28.46 0.89
N GLY A 550 -45.10 -27.33 1.13
CA GLY A 550 -46.31 -27.25 1.97
C GLY A 550 -46.80 -25.85 2.37
N ALA A 551 -47.74 -25.28 1.59
CA ALA A 551 -48.79 -24.30 1.96
C ALA A 551 -48.49 -22.96 2.69
N GLY A 552 -49.13 -21.87 2.21
CA GLY A 552 -49.60 -20.72 3.02
C GLY A 552 -51.09 -20.89 3.40
N PRO A 553 -51.90 -19.84 3.70
CA PRO A 553 -51.70 -18.40 3.44
C PRO A 553 -52.15 -17.44 4.58
N SER A 554 -52.30 -16.12 4.29
CA SER A 554 -53.10 -15.08 5.01
C SER A 554 -52.62 -14.67 6.44
N THR A 555 -52.85 -13.48 7.01
CA THR A 555 -53.24 -12.08 6.61
C THR A 555 -52.76 -11.15 7.77
N SER A 556 -52.48 -9.85 7.66
CA SER A 556 -53.43 -8.72 7.47
C SER A 556 -52.68 -7.37 7.54
N SER A 557 -53.24 -6.32 6.93
CA SER A 557 -52.80 -4.91 7.02
C SER A 557 -53.24 -4.18 8.29
N ASN A 558 -52.65 -3.00 8.61
CA ASN A 558 -53.36 -1.68 8.62
C ASN A 558 -52.51 -0.46 9.09
N GLN A 559 -52.91 0.73 8.63
CA GLN A 559 -52.41 2.11 8.90
C GLN A 559 -53.51 3.12 8.42
N PRO A 560 -53.44 4.47 8.59
CA PRO A 560 -52.70 5.33 9.53
C PRO A 560 -53.63 5.93 10.63
N PRO A 561 -54.28 7.14 10.63
CA PRO A 561 -54.20 8.38 9.81
C PRO A 561 -54.09 9.76 10.57
N VAL A 562 -53.12 10.59 10.15
CA VAL A 562 -53.20 12.04 9.76
C VAL A 562 -54.06 13.07 10.54
N ARG A 563 -53.45 14.22 10.93
CA ARG A 563 -54.07 15.57 10.86
C ARG A 563 -53.06 16.74 10.81
N HIS A 564 -53.56 17.94 10.44
CA HIS A 564 -52.88 19.22 10.16
C HIS A 564 -53.53 20.38 10.99
N GLU A 565 -53.15 21.67 11.01
CA GLU A 565 -52.26 22.56 10.21
C GLU A 565 -51.38 23.43 11.19
N GLY A 566 -50.80 24.63 10.97
CA GLY A 566 -50.85 25.66 9.91
C GLY A 566 -49.92 26.89 10.15
N TYR A 567 -50.33 28.11 9.73
CA TYR A 567 -49.48 29.32 9.58
C TYR A 567 -49.76 30.46 10.59
N ASP A 568 -48.76 31.33 10.87
CA ASP A 568 -48.74 32.78 10.51
C ASP A 568 -47.51 33.56 11.06
N SER A 569 -47.21 34.79 10.56
CA SER A 569 -46.06 35.66 10.96
C SER A 569 -46.27 37.18 10.64
N PRO A 570 -45.24 38.06 10.46
CA PRO A 570 -44.89 39.25 11.28
C PRO A 570 -45.20 40.62 10.57
N PRO A 571 -44.75 41.84 11.01
CA PRO A 571 -43.91 42.29 12.15
C PRO A 571 -44.70 43.31 13.05
N PRO A 572 -44.33 44.58 13.44
CA PRO A 572 -43.13 45.47 13.33
C PRO A 572 -42.35 45.55 14.69
N SER A 573 -41.55 46.56 15.13
CA SER A 573 -41.09 47.89 14.63
C SER A 573 -39.68 48.26 15.18
N TYR A 574 -39.01 49.29 14.64
CA TYR A 574 -37.59 49.64 14.89
C TYR A 574 -37.35 51.11 15.32
N THR A 575 -36.36 51.33 16.20
CA THR A 575 -35.66 52.59 16.53
C THR A 575 -34.26 52.26 17.13
N LEU A 576 -33.26 53.12 17.37
CA LEU A 576 -32.69 54.39 16.85
C LEU A 576 -31.30 54.55 17.57
N ALA A 577 -30.23 55.22 17.10
CA ALA A 577 -29.88 55.88 15.84
C ALA A 577 -28.34 56.11 15.75
N MET A 578 -27.83 56.46 14.56
CA MET A 578 -26.50 57.05 14.27
C MET A 578 -25.25 56.17 14.53
N SER A 579 -24.08 56.41 13.93
CA SER A 579 -23.65 57.54 13.06
C SER A 579 -22.92 57.09 11.78
N ARG A 580 -22.74 58.02 10.84
CA ARG A 580 -21.94 57.85 9.60
C ARG A 580 -20.50 58.31 9.83
N ASP A 581 -19.49 57.54 9.40
CA ASP A 581 -18.24 58.09 8.83
C ASP A 581 -17.28 57.03 8.19
N ASN A 582 -17.77 56.23 7.24
CA ASN A 582 -16.88 55.43 6.36
C ASN A 582 -17.38 55.29 4.90
N GLN A 583 -18.40 56.06 4.47
CA GLN A 583 -18.92 56.06 3.09
C GLN A 583 -18.00 56.76 2.07
N ARG A 584 -16.69 56.46 2.10
CA ARG A 584 -15.70 56.91 1.10
C ARG A 584 -14.72 55.84 0.59
N ARG A 585 -14.85 54.57 1.02
CA ARG A 585 -13.98 53.47 0.55
C ARG A 585 -14.63 52.41 -0.36
N ASN A 586 -15.95 52.45 -0.58
CA ASN A 586 -16.66 51.43 -1.38
C ASN A 586 -17.08 51.95 -2.78
N ALA A 587 -16.25 52.77 -3.43
CA ALA A 587 -16.54 53.31 -4.76
C ALA A 587 -16.15 52.38 -5.93
N GLU A 588 -15.28 51.39 -5.70
CA GLU A 588 -14.61 50.63 -6.78
C GLU A 588 -15.15 49.21 -7.00
N ASN A 589 -15.88 48.63 -6.05
CA ASN A 589 -16.47 47.27 -6.18
C ASN A 589 -17.83 47.25 -6.94
N GLY A 590 -18.17 48.32 -7.67
CA GLY A 590 -19.50 48.50 -8.25
C GLY A 590 -19.78 47.85 -9.61
N GLN A 591 -18.76 47.35 -10.34
CA GLN A 591 -18.90 47.07 -11.78
C GLN A 591 -18.95 45.60 -12.24
N HIS A 592 -18.72 44.60 -11.38
CA HIS A 592 -18.66 43.19 -11.82
C HIS A 592 -19.90 42.32 -11.55
N GLN A 593 -20.99 42.87 -10.99
CA GLN A 593 -22.20 42.09 -10.66
C GLN A 593 -23.42 42.33 -11.57
N GLN A 594 -23.21 42.86 -12.79
CA GLN A 594 -24.29 43.27 -13.70
C GLN A 594 -24.31 42.52 -15.06
N GLN A 595 -23.72 41.33 -15.16
CA GLN A 595 -23.60 40.59 -16.44
C GLN A 595 -24.03 39.11 -16.38
N ALA A 596 -24.81 38.70 -15.37
CA ALA A 596 -25.19 37.30 -15.13
C ALA A 596 -26.70 37.08 -14.82
N ARG A 597 -27.61 37.87 -15.41
CA ARG A 597 -29.08 37.67 -15.28
C ARG A 597 -29.88 38.02 -16.56
N LEU A 598 -29.54 37.44 -17.71
CA LEU A 598 -30.39 37.48 -18.92
C LEU A 598 -30.29 36.18 -19.77
N SER A 599 -30.69 35.04 -19.20
CA SER A 599 -31.09 33.84 -19.99
C SER A 599 -31.79 32.80 -19.09
N SER A 600 -33.12 32.81 -19.08
CA SER A 600 -33.95 31.72 -18.52
C SER A 600 -34.93 31.27 -19.61
N GLY A 601 -35.13 29.95 -19.78
CA GLY A 601 -36.07 29.48 -20.80
C GLY A 601 -36.10 27.98 -21.10
N SER A 602 -36.73 27.20 -20.20
CA SER A 602 -37.40 25.92 -20.52
C SER A 602 -36.47 24.76 -20.98
N ILE A 603 -36.89 23.50 -21.16
CA ILE A 603 -38.21 22.83 -21.23
C ILE A 603 -38.20 21.55 -20.35
N VAL A 604 -39.38 21.18 -19.83
CA VAL A 604 -39.85 19.88 -19.26
C VAL A 604 -38.79 18.80 -19.03
#